data_AF-A0A8C9XKZ4-F1
#
_entry.id   AF-A0A8C9XKZ4-F1
#
_cell.length_a   1.000
_cell.length_b   1.000
_cell.length_c   1.000
_cell.angle_alpha   90.00
_cell.angle_beta   90.00
_cell.angle_gamma   90.00
#
_symmetry.space_group_name_H-M   'P 1'
#
loop_
_entity.id
_entity.type
_entity.pdbx_description
1 polymer ?
#
loop_
_entity_poly.entity_id
_entity_poly.type
_entity_poly.pdbx_seq_one_letter_code
_entity_poly.pdbx_strand_id
1 'polypeptide(L)'
;MDLFGVLHLDELSHGLANLSMFPYFDMAHYIVSIMALREQPGVLEVSRVSPLACWFSSMLFCFGGGVLSAIMLAEPAVAPLSNSTSVLLASITWYLVFYCPMDLVYCCAALLPLRLVLSGMKEVTRTWKVLGGVTQAHSKYKDSLMVMIAIGWAKGAGGGLISNFEQLVRGVWKPETNELLKMSYPTKITLIGAVLFALQQTHYLPLQKHHLMLIYTIFTVVNKSRMMLTGSSTSPFAGIESAIYKTLFTGHSPYAALISEEKKACIKNGATNGTTSTATTGGNRVAGKNTLVSPVNGQSGLLKAKEESENAETTNCKKSK
;
A
#
# COMPACT_ATOMS: atom_id res chain seq x y z
N MET A 1 -1.61 18.90 38.15
CA MET A 1 -2.86 19.44 37.56
C MET A 1 -3.19 18.58 36.36
N ASP A 2 -4.22 17.73 36.49
CA ASP A 2 -4.60 16.76 35.48
C ASP A 2 -5.23 17.45 34.26
N LEU A 3 -4.40 17.73 33.25
CA LEU A 3 -4.83 18.23 31.94
C LEU A 3 -5.93 17.34 31.33
N PHE A 4 -5.93 16.04 31.66
CA PHE A 4 -6.92 15.06 31.20
C PHE A 4 -8.25 15.10 31.97
N GLY A 5 -8.24 15.54 33.24
CA GLY A 5 -9.45 15.65 34.06
C GLY A 5 -10.34 16.85 33.72
N VAL A 6 -9.76 17.91 33.14
CA VAL A 6 -10.50 19.15 32.81
C VAL A 6 -11.33 19.02 31.52
N LEU A 7 -11.10 18.00 30.68
CA LEU A 7 -11.68 17.88 29.34
C LEU A 7 -12.62 16.66 29.14
N HIS A 8 -13.05 15.95 30.18
CA HIS A 8 -13.78 14.66 30.04
C HIS A 8 -13.03 13.64 29.14
N LEU A 9 -11.72 13.82 28.93
CA LEU A 9 -10.93 12.98 28.02
C LEU A 9 -10.85 11.54 28.50
N ASP A 10 -10.92 11.34 29.82
CA ASP A 10 -10.89 10.02 30.40
C ASP A 10 -12.14 9.21 30.03
N GLU A 11 -13.32 9.81 30.19
CA GLU A 11 -14.61 9.24 29.80
C GLU A 11 -14.67 8.95 28.29
N LEU A 12 -14.20 9.90 27.45
CA LEU A 12 -14.13 9.70 26.00
C LEU A 12 -13.18 8.55 25.63
N SER A 13 -12.03 8.46 26.31
CA SER A 13 -11.04 7.42 26.04
C SER A 13 -11.53 6.03 26.44
N HIS A 14 -12.27 5.93 27.55
CA HIS A 14 -12.93 4.71 27.97
C HIS A 14 -14.07 4.33 27.02
N GLY A 15 -14.88 5.31 26.58
CA GLY A 15 -15.94 5.10 25.58
C GLY A 15 -15.40 4.54 24.26
N LEU A 16 -14.31 5.11 23.74
CA LEU A 16 -13.66 4.60 22.52
C LEU A 16 -13.11 3.18 22.72
N ALA A 17 -12.52 2.90 23.87
CA ALA A 17 -11.92 1.60 24.17
C ALA A 17 -12.94 0.51 24.50
N ASN A 18 -14.21 0.85 24.73
CA ASN A 18 -15.32 -0.09 24.91
C ASN A 18 -16.22 -0.20 23.67
N LEU A 19 -15.86 0.47 22.58
CA LEU A 19 -16.63 0.50 21.34
C LEU A 19 -16.68 -0.90 20.69
N SER A 20 -17.88 -1.38 20.39
CA SER A 20 -18.06 -2.63 19.64
C SER A 20 -17.71 -2.42 18.16
N MET A 21 -16.72 -3.16 17.65
CA MET A 21 -16.33 -3.08 16.23
C MET A 21 -17.37 -3.70 15.29
N PHE A 22 -17.99 -4.80 15.71
CA PHE A 22 -19.03 -5.46 14.95
C PHE A 22 -20.41 -4.83 15.23
N PRO A 23 -21.29 -4.64 14.21
CA PRO A 23 -21.06 -4.88 12.79
C PRO A 23 -20.52 -3.65 12.02
N TYR A 24 -20.71 -2.44 12.55
CA TYR A 24 -20.58 -1.20 11.76
C TYR A 24 -19.14 -0.87 11.35
N PHE A 25 -18.18 -0.97 12.27
CA PHE A 25 -16.77 -0.66 11.97
C PHE A 25 -16.11 -1.73 11.11
N ASP A 26 -16.51 -2.98 11.30
CA ASP A 26 -16.07 -4.09 10.44
C ASP A 26 -16.62 -3.94 9.01
N MET A 27 -17.90 -3.59 8.86
CA MET A 27 -18.50 -3.30 7.56
C MET A 27 -17.80 -2.13 6.86
N ALA A 28 -17.50 -1.04 7.57
CA ALA A 28 -16.75 0.08 7.01
C ALA A 28 -15.33 -0.33 6.57
N HIS A 29 -14.64 -1.14 7.38
CA HIS A 29 -13.34 -1.72 7.01
C HIS A 29 -13.43 -2.58 5.74
N TYR A 30 -14.47 -3.40 5.60
CA TYR A 30 -14.67 -4.24 4.41
C TYR A 30 -14.97 -3.38 3.18
N ILE A 31 -15.93 -2.44 3.26
CA ILE A 31 -16.29 -1.55 2.14
C ILE A 31 -15.05 -0.82 1.63
N VAL A 32 -14.32 -0.14 2.50
CA VAL A 32 -13.14 0.66 2.08
C VAL A 32 -12.00 -0.23 1.57
N SER A 33 -11.81 -1.43 2.12
CA SER A 33 -10.76 -2.35 1.64
C SER A 33 -11.11 -2.95 0.27
N ILE A 34 -12.37 -3.32 0.06
CA ILE A 34 -12.85 -3.87 -1.22
C ILE A 34 -12.89 -2.79 -2.29
N MET A 35 -13.31 -1.56 -1.97
CA MET A 35 -13.20 -0.41 -2.88
C MET A 35 -11.75 -0.16 -3.27
N ALA A 36 -10.82 -0.16 -2.31
CA ALA A 36 -9.40 0.05 -2.59
C ALA A 36 -8.81 -1.05 -3.48
N LEU A 37 -9.34 -2.27 -3.42
CA LEU A 37 -9.00 -3.34 -4.36
C LEU A 37 -9.62 -3.10 -5.73
N ARG A 38 -10.92 -2.79 -5.79
CA ARG A 38 -11.67 -2.54 -7.04
C ARG A 38 -11.06 -1.40 -7.86
N GLU A 39 -10.58 -0.36 -7.19
CA GLU A 39 -9.95 0.82 -7.81
C GLU A 39 -8.57 0.51 -8.41
N GLN A 40 -8.02 -0.69 -8.20
CA GLN A 40 -6.75 -1.07 -8.82
C GLN A 40 -6.93 -1.44 -10.30
N PRO A 41 -5.94 -1.14 -11.15
CA PRO A 41 -5.99 -1.47 -12.57
C PRO A 41 -6.21 -2.98 -12.81
N GLY A 42 -7.13 -3.32 -13.72
CA GLY A 42 -7.40 -4.70 -14.13
C GLY A 42 -8.31 -5.51 -13.20
N VAL A 43 -8.63 -5.02 -11.99
CA VAL A 43 -9.44 -5.80 -11.03
C VAL A 43 -10.89 -5.98 -11.48
N LEU A 44 -11.45 -4.96 -12.14
CA LEU A 44 -12.82 -5.06 -12.65
C LEU A 44 -12.93 -6.18 -13.70
N GLU A 45 -11.92 -6.37 -14.54
CA GLU A 45 -11.87 -7.47 -15.50
C GLU A 45 -11.73 -8.82 -14.79
N VAL A 46 -10.83 -8.93 -13.81
CA VAL A 46 -10.69 -10.14 -12.98
C VAL A 46 -12.01 -10.52 -12.30
N SER A 47 -12.80 -9.54 -11.85
CA SER A 47 -14.13 -9.81 -11.26
C SER A 47 -15.12 -10.45 -12.23
N ARG A 48 -14.97 -10.23 -13.54
CA ARG A 48 -15.87 -10.76 -14.58
C ARG A 48 -15.38 -12.08 -15.15
N VAL A 49 -14.07 -12.21 -15.35
CA VAL A 49 -13.45 -13.42 -15.92
C VAL A 49 -13.24 -14.50 -14.84
N SER A 50 -12.81 -14.09 -13.65
CA SER A 50 -12.39 -14.98 -12.56
C SER A 50 -12.95 -14.50 -11.21
N PRO A 51 -14.29 -14.57 -11.00
CA PRO A 51 -14.94 -14.01 -9.81
C PRO A 51 -14.42 -14.62 -8.50
N LEU A 52 -14.06 -15.90 -8.49
CA LEU A 52 -13.49 -16.55 -7.30
C LEU A 52 -12.12 -15.96 -6.91
N ALA A 53 -11.27 -15.66 -7.89
CA ALA A 53 -9.98 -15.01 -7.64
C ALA A 53 -10.17 -13.59 -7.10
N CYS A 54 -11.15 -12.84 -7.64
CA CYS A 54 -11.52 -11.53 -7.14
C CYS A 54 -12.06 -11.57 -5.70
N TRP A 55 -12.93 -12.54 -5.39
CA TRP A 55 -13.43 -12.75 -4.03
C TRP A 55 -12.28 -13.09 -3.07
N PHE A 56 -11.39 -14.00 -3.43
CA PHE A 56 -10.28 -14.40 -2.58
C PHE A 56 -9.30 -13.23 -2.33
N SER A 57 -8.97 -12.47 -3.37
CA SER A 57 -8.21 -11.22 -3.26
C SER A 57 -8.90 -10.21 -2.33
N SER A 58 -10.23 -10.08 -2.41
CA SER A 58 -11.02 -9.24 -1.50
C SER A 58 -10.94 -9.71 -0.04
N MET A 59 -10.95 -11.03 0.19
CA MET A 59 -10.75 -11.60 1.53
C MET A 59 -9.35 -11.30 2.06
N LEU A 60 -8.30 -11.34 1.23
CA LEU A 60 -6.95 -10.95 1.63
C LEU A 60 -6.86 -9.47 2.01
N PHE A 61 -7.59 -8.58 1.32
CA PHE A 61 -7.70 -7.17 1.69
C PHE A 61 -8.43 -6.97 3.04
N CYS A 62 -9.47 -7.77 3.31
CA CYS A 62 -10.27 -7.66 4.53
C CYS A 62 -9.61 -8.30 5.76
N PHE A 63 -9.06 -9.50 5.58
CA PHE A 63 -8.55 -10.37 6.66
C PHE A 63 -7.03 -10.51 6.65
N GLY A 64 -6.31 -9.88 5.71
CA GLY A 64 -4.86 -10.01 5.56
C GLY A 64 -4.06 -9.71 6.82
N GLY A 65 -4.55 -8.80 7.67
CA GLY A 65 -3.96 -8.55 8.98
C GLY A 65 -4.01 -9.77 9.91
N GLY A 66 -5.16 -10.45 9.95
CA GLY A 66 -5.32 -11.69 10.71
C GLY A 66 -4.48 -12.81 10.12
N VAL A 67 -4.54 -13.00 8.79
CA VAL A 67 -3.83 -14.08 8.08
C VAL A 67 -2.32 -13.95 8.30
N LEU A 68 -1.76 -12.75 8.08
CA LEU A 68 -0.34 -12.50 8.27
C LEU A 68 0.08 -12.72 9.73
N SER A 69 -0.70 -12.20 10.69
CA SER A 69 -0.39 -12.39 12.11
C SER A 69 -0.44 -13.86 12.55
N ALA A 70 -1.39 -14.64 12.00
CA ALA A 70 -1.51 -16.07 12.28
C ALA A 70 -0.28 -16.83 11.76
N ILE A 71 0.15 -16.56 10.52
CA ILE A 71 1.35 -17.16 9.94
C ILE A 71 2.59 -16.87 10.81
N MET A 72 2.76 -15.61 11.24
CA MET A 72 3.90 -15.20 12.07
C MET A 72 3.89 -15.84 13.46
N LEU A 73 2.72 -16.15 14.01
CA LEU A 73 2.56 -16.81 15.31
C LEU A 73 2.50 -18.35 15.20
N ALA A 74 2.66 -18.91 14.00
CA ALA A 74 2.43 -20.33 13.71
C ALA A 74 1.03 -20.82 14.13
N GLU A 75 0.03 -19.94 14.02
CA GLU A 75 -1.38 -20.26 14.16
C GLU A 75 -1.98 -20.62 12.78
N PRO A 76 -3.10 -21.34 12.72
CA PRO A 76 -3.72 -21.67 11.44
C PRO A 76 -4.04 -20.39 10.65
N ALA A 77 -3.44 -20.22 9.47
CA ALA A 77 -3.63 -19.04 8.62
C ALA A 77 -5.10 -18.83 8.20
N VAL A 78 -5.90 -19.91 8.24
CA VAL A 78 -7.33 -19.91 7.97
C VAL A 78 -8.19 -19.50 9.17
N ALA A 79 -7.61 -19.38 10.37
CA ALA A 79 -8.36 -19.02 11.58
C ALA A 79 -9.16 -17.71 11.45
N PRO A 80 -8.65 -16.63 10.82
CA PRO A 80 -9.45 -15.42 10.59
C PRO A 80 -10.68 -15.65 9.69
N LEU A 81 -10.68 -16.69 8.85
CA LEU A 81 -11.78 -17.08 7.97
C LEU A 81 -12.78 -18.04 8.64
N SER A 82 -12.47 -18.56 9.83
CA SER A 82 -13.38 -19.44 10.58
C SER A 82 -14.64 -18.72 11.07
N ASN A 83 -14.58 -17.40 11.26
CA ASN A 83 -15.74 -16.61 11.65
C ASN A 83 -16.69 -16.44 10.46
N SER A 84 -17.67 -17.34 10.37
CA SER A 84 -18.63 -17.38 9.26
C SER A 84 -19.42 -16.09 9.11
N THR A 85 -19.77 -15.41 10.20
CA THR A 85 -20.52 -14.14 10.16
C THR A 85 -19.69 -13.02 9.52
N SER A 86 -18.43 -12.89 9.92
CA SER A 86 -17.51 -11.89 9.35
C SER A 86 -17.20 -12.17 7.89
N VAL A 87 -16.95 -13.45 7.53
CA VAL A 87 -16.69 -13.84 6.14
C VAL A 87 -17.92 -13.63 5.26
N LEU A 88 -19.12 -13.97 5.77
CA LEU A 88 -20.37 -13.71 5.06
C LEU A 88 -20.60 -12.22 4.84
N LEU A 89 -20.39 -11.39 5.87
CA LEU A 89 -20.53 -9.93 5.77
C LEU A 89 -19.53 -9.35 4.75
N ALA A 90 -18.27 -9.78 4.77
CA ALA A 90 -17.27 -9.36 3.80
C ALA A 90 -17.63 -9.82 2.37
N SER A 91 -18.19 -11.03 2.22
CA SER A 91 -18.60 -11.59 0.93
C SER A 91 -19.82 -10.87 0.34
N ILE A 92 -20.81 -10.55 1.17
CA ILE A 92 -21.96 -9.72 0.78
C ILE A 92 -21.47 -8.33 0.36
N THR A 93 -20.58 -7.73 1.13
CA THR A 93 -19.98 -6.43 0.81
C THR A 93 -19.24 -6.47 -0.53
N TRP A 94 -18.44 -7.52 -0.78
CA TRP A 94 -17.77 -7.75 -2.05
C TRP A 94 -18.75 -7.84 -3.21
N TYR A 95 -19.79 -8.65 -3.06
CA TYR A 95 -20.78 -8.84 -4.10
C TYR A 95 -21.50 -7.52 -4.43
N LEU A 96 -21.92 -6.77 -3.41
CA LEU A 96 -22.57 -5.49 -3.58
C LEU A 96 -21.65 -4.45 -4.23
N VAL A 97 -20.37 -4.39 -3.84
CA VAL A 97 -19.42 -3.44 -4.43
C VAL A 97 -19.10 -3.76 -5.89
N PHE A 98 -19.10 -5.03 -6.32
CA PHE A 98 -18.71 -5.40 -7.70
C PHE A 98 -19.88 -5.61 -8.67
N TYR A 99 -21.03 -6.08 -8.18
CA TYR A 99 -22.13 -6.57 -9.01
C TYR A 99 -23.49 -5.88 -8.78
N CYS A 100 -23.57 -4.88 -7.88
CA CYS A 100 -24.81 -4.13 -7.69
C CYS A 100 -25.25 -3.45 -9.00
N PRO A 101 -26.56 -3.54 -9.38
CA PRO A 101 -27.07 -2.89 -10.59
C PRO A 101 -26.81 -1.40 -10.55
N MET A 102 -26.45 -0.81 -11.70
CA MET A 102 -26.09 0.61 -11.83
C MET A 102 -24.92 1.07 -10.94
N ASP A 103 -24.17 0.12 -10.36
CA ASP A 103 -23.03 0.39 -9.51
C ASP A 103 -23.33 1.22 -8.26
N LEU A 104 -24.59 1.18 -7.79
CA LEU A 104 -25.13 2.10 -6.77
C LEU A 104 -24.31 2.09 -5.48
N VAL A 105 -23.99 0.90 -4.94
CA VAL A 105 -23.28 0.77 -3.66
C VAL A 105 -21.88 1.39 -3.73
N TYR A 106 -21.15 1.17 -4.81
CA TYR A 106 -19.84 1.78 -5.00
C TYR A 106 -19.96 3.28 -5.23
N CYS A 107 -20.87 3.72 -6.11
CA CYS A 107 -21.08 5.14 -6.37
C CYS A 107 -21.41 5.91 -5.08
N CYS A 108 -22.31 5.37 -4.25
CA CYS A 108 -22.62 5.93 -2.95
C CYS A 108 -21.40 5.96 -2.03
N ALA A 109 -20.71 4.83 -1.84
CA ALA A 109 -19.55 4.74 -0.96
C ALA A 109 -18.34 5.56 -1.45
N ALA A 110 -18.26 5.85 -2.75
CA ALA A 110 -17.24 6.69 -3.37
C ALA A 110 -17.51 8.19 -3.20
N LEU A 111 -18.74 8.61 -2.88
CA LEU A 111 -19.05 10.00 -2.56
C LEU A 111 -18.13 10.49 -1.44
N LEU A 112 -17.44 11.60 -1.67
CA LEU A 112 -16.38 12.08 -0.78
C LEU A 112 -16.80 12.17 0.71
N PRO A 113 -17.98 12.71 1.08
CA PRO A 113 -18.41 12.75 2.48
C PRO A 113 -18.58 11.35 3.09
N LEU A 114 -19.20 10.41 2.36
CA LEU A 114 -19.41 9.05 2.86
C LEU A 114 -18.08 8.28 2.91
N ARG A 115 -17.26 8.40 1.87
CA ARG A 115 -15.92 7.81 1.80
C ARG A 115 -15.04 8.28 2.94
N LEU A 116 -15.16 9.56 3.33
CA LEU A 116 -14.43 10.15 4.45
C LEU A 116 -14.84 9.50 5.78
N VAL A 117 -16.14 9.38 6.05
CA VAL A 117 -16.67 8.72 7.27
C VAL A 117 -16.23 7.25 7.32
N LEU A 118 -16.43 6.50 6.23
CA LEU A 118 -16.05 5.09 6.15
C LEU A 118 -14.54 4.90 6.34
N SER A 119 -13.73 5.79 5.75
CA SER A 119 -12.28 5.75 5.94
C SER A 119 -11.89 6.05 7.39
N GLY A 120 -12.53 7.02 8.04
CA GLY A 120 -12.35 7.30 9.47
C GLY A 120 -12.67 6.09 10.34
N MET A 121 -13.82 5.43 10.10
CA MET A 121 -14.19 4.20 10.79
C MET A 121 -13.16 3.09 10.59
N LYS A 122 -12.64 2.92 9.37
CA LYS A 122 -11.55 1.96 9.10
C LYS A 122 -10.26 2.28 9.88
N GLU A 123 -9.93 3.55 10.08
CA GLU A 123 -8.79 3.95 10.92
C GLU A 123 -9.01 3.59 12.40
N VAL A 124 -10.25 3.72 12.90
CA VAL A 124 -10.61 3.24 14.25
C VAL A 124 -10.40 1.73 14.37
N THR A 125 -10.93 0.95 13.42
CA THR A 125 -10.73 -0.52 13.39
C THR A 125 -9.25 -0.90 13.35
N ARG A 126 -8.42 -0.10 12.65
CA ARG A 126 -6.99 -0.32 12.58
C ARG A 126 -6.32 -0.15 13.95
N THR A 127 -6.67 0.86 14.72
CA THR A 127 -6.13 1.02 16.10
C THR A 127 -6.41 -0.21 16.94
N TRP A 128 -7.65 -0.69 16.90
CA TRP A 128 -8.07 -1.91 17.59
C TRP A 128 -7.31 -3.14 17.14
N LYS A 129 -7.09 -3.31 15.83
CA LYS A 129 -6.30 -4.41 15.27
C LYS A 129 -4.84 -4.37 15.71
N VAL A 130 -4.19 -3.21 15.68
CA VAL A 130 -2.80 -3.05 16.12
C VAL A 130 -2.68 -3.40 17.60
N LEU A 131 -3.51 -2.77 18.45
CA LEU A 131 -3.50 -3.02 19.89
C LEU A 131 -3.79 -4.49 20.21
N GLY A 132 -4.81 -5.08 19.56
CA GLY A 132 -5.15 -6.49 19.69
C GLY A 132 -4.05 -7.44 19.23
N GLY A 133 -3.18 -7.02 18.30
CA GLY A 133 -1.99 -7.77 17.89
C GLY A 133 -0.89 -7.71 18.94
N VAL A 134 -0.60 -6.51 19.45
CA VAL A 134 0.38 -6.31 20.53
C VAL A 134 -0.01 -7.11 21.78
N THR A 135 -1.28 -7.06 22.19
CA THR A 135 -1.76 -7.80 23.37
C THR A 135 -1.75 -9.30 23.14
N GLN A 136 -2.11 -9.78 21.94
CA GLN A 136 -2.03 -11.21 21.60
C GLN A 136 -0.57 -11.69 21.69
N ALA A 137 0.37 -10.97 21.08
CA ALA A 137 1.78 -11.33 21.11
C ALA A 137 2.34 -11.34 22.54
N HIS A 138 2.02 -10.32 23.34
CA HIS A 138 2.43 -10.24 24.75
C HIS A 138 1.92 -11.42 25.59
N SER A 139 0.68 -11.88 25.34
CA SER A 139 0.11 -13.03 26.05
C SER A 139 0.86 -14.34 25.77
N LYS A 140 1.44 -14.48 24.56
CA LYS A 140 2.16 -15.69 24.13
C LYS A 140 3.66 -15.62 24.44
N TYR A 141 4.25 -14.44 24.29
CA TYR A 141 5.68 -14.19 24.48
C TYR A 141 5.87 -13.01 25.44
N LYS A 142 6.09 -13.33 26.72
CA LYS A 142 6.36 -12.33 27.76
C LYS A 142 7.59 -11.49 27.40
N ASP A 143 7.47 -10.17 27.57
CA ASP A 143 8.56 -9.18 27.42
C ASP A 143 9.34 -9.19 26.08
N SER A 144 8.67 -9.60 25.00
CA SER A 144 9.26 -9.67 23.66
C SER A 144 8.84 -8.49 22.77
N LEU A 145 9.48 -7.34 22.98
CA LEU A 145 9.12 -6.09 22.32
C LEU A 145 9.08 -6.20 20.78
N MET A 146 10.05 -6.88 20.17
CA MET A 146 10.08 -7.08 18.72
C MET A 146 8.92 -7.93 18.20
N VAL A 147 8.56 -8.99 18.91
CA VAL A 147 7.42 -9.85 18.52
C VAL A 147 6.11 -9.06 18.64
N MET A 148 5.96 -8.29 19.72
CA MET A 148 4.81 -7.42 19.93
C MET A 148 4.65 -6.40 18.81
N ILE A 149 5.73 -5.72 18.41
CA ILE A 149 5.73 -4.78 17.29
C ILE A 149 5.37 -5.51 15.98
N ALA A 150 6.01 -6.64 15.70
CA ALA A 150 5.82 -7.37 14.45
C ALA A 150 4.36 -7.83 14.27
N ILE A 151 3.73 -8.38 15.31
CA ILE A 151 2.35 -8.83 15.27
C ILE A 151 1.34 -7.67 15.26
N GLY A 152 1.59 -6.62 16.04
CA GLY A 152 0.77 -5.40 16.01
C GLY A 152 0.78 -4.75 14.61
N TRP A 153 1.96 -4.66 14.01
CA TRP A 153 2.14 -4.14 12.65
C TRP A 153 1.45 -5.02 11.61
N ALA A 154 1.64 -6.34 11.69
CA ALA A 154 0.98 -7.30 10.82
C ALA A 154 -0.55 -7.17 10.88
N LYS A 155 -1.16 -7.09 12.07
CA LYS A 155 -2.62 -6.91 12.18
C LYS A 155 -3.11 -5.57 11.65
N GLY A 156 -2.33 -4.50 11.82
CA GLY A 156 -2.70 -3.16 11.38
C GLY A 156 -2.66 -2.94 9.87
N ALA A 157 -1.62 -3.45 9.21
CA ALA A 157 -1.33 -3.21 7.79
C ALA A 157 -1.15 -4.48 6.95
N GLY A 158 -1.58 -5.65 7.45
CA GLY A 158 -1.30 -6.93 6.79
C GLY A 158 -1.77 -7.02 5.34
N GLY A 159 -2.92 -6.41 4.99
CA GLY A 159 -3.36 -6.35 3.59
C GLY A 159 -2.39 -5.62 2.65
N GLY A 160 -1.70 -4.59 3.14
CA GLY A 160 -0.62 -3.92 2.41
C GLY A 160 0.65 -4.77 2.37
N LEU A 161 1.05 -5.32 3.52
CA LEU A 161 2.27 -6.14 3.62
C LEU A 161 2.22 -7.41 2.75
N ILE A 162 1.04 -8.02 2.58
CA ILE A 162 0.85 -9.17 1.70
C ILE A 162 0.40 -8.78 0.28
N SER A 163 0.41 -7.50 -0.07
CA SER A 163 -0.12 -7.02 -1.36
C SER A 163 0.61 -7.62 -2.57
N ASN A 164 1.91 -7.93 -2.47
CA ASN A 164 2.64 -8.61 -3.56
C ASN A 164 2.12 -10.03 -3.79
N PHE A 165 1.80 -10.77 -2.72
CA PHE A 165 1.19 -12.10 -2.82
C PHE A 165 -0.26 -12.00 -3.34
N GLU A 166 -1.00 -11.00 -2.89
CA GLU A 166 -2.34 -10.75 -3.40
C GLU A 166 -2.34 -10.35 -4.89
N GLN A 167 -1.35 -9.60 -5.37
CA GLN A 167 -1.18 -9.32 -6.79
C GLN A 167 -0.95 -10.62 -7.57
N LEU A 168 -0.15 -11.53 -7.02
CA LEU A 168 0.11 -12.84 -7.61
C LEU A 168 -1.16 -13.69 -7.73
N VAL A 169 -2.07 -13.64 -6.74
CA VAL A 169 -3.39 -14.28 -6.82
C VAL A 169 -4.20 -13.81 -8.03
N ARG A 170 -4.02 -12.56 -8.45
CA ARG A 170 -4.68 -11.98 -9.64
C ARG A 170 -3.88 -12.16 -10.93
N GLY A 171 -2.74 -12.85 -10.88
CA GLY A 171 -1.84 -13.05 -12.03
C GLY A 171 -0.92 -11.87 -12.33
N VAL A 172 -0.78 -10.90 -11.42
CA VAL A 172 0.12 -9.76 -11.56
C VAL A 172 1.37 -9.97 -10.71
N TRP A 173 2.56 -9.85 -11.31
CA TRP A 173 3.82 -9.94 -10.58
C TRP A 173 4.64 -8.66 -10.76
N LYS A 174 4.88 -7.94 -9.66
CA LYS A 174 5.67 -6.69 -9.62
C LYS A 174 6.69 -6.75 -8.48
N PRO A 175 7.84 -7.43 -8.69
CA PRO A 175 8.84 -7.62 -7.63
C PRO A 175 9.59 -6.33 -7.27
N GLU A 176 9.66 -5.38 -8.21
CA GLU A 176 10.33 -4.08 -8.10
C GLU A 176 9.79 -3.21 -6.96
N THR A 177 8.53 -3.42 -6.57
CA THR A 177 7.84 -2.64 -5.55
C THR A 177 7.32 -3.55 -4.46
N ASN A 178 7.66 -3.27 -3.21
CA ASN A 178 7.02 -3.87 -2.06
C ASN A 178 6.87 -2.84 -0.93
N GLU A 179 5.98 -3.12 0.01
CA GLU A 179 5.71 -2.23 1.15
C GLU A 179 6.93 -2.05 2.06
N LEU A 180 7.90 -2.97 2.09
CA LEU A 180 9.11 -2.81 2.91
C LEU A 180 10.12 -1.84 2.27
N LEU A 181 10.26 -1.86 0.94
CA LEU A 181 11.11 -0.98 0.16
C LEU A 181 10.57 0.46 0.17
N LYS A 182 9.25 0.62 -0.04
CA LYS A 182 8.59 1.90 -0.04
C LYS A 182 7.26 1.81 0.71
N MET A 183 7.34 1.98 2.03
CA MET A 183 6.17 1.93 2.90
C MET A 183 5.14 3.01 2.54
N SER A 184 3.89 2.59 2.35
CA SER A 184 2.76 3.49 2.26
C SER A 184 2.45 4.14 3.61
N TYR A 185 1.70 5.25 3.58
CA TYR A 185 1.30 5.95 4.80
C TYR A 185 0.61 5.02 5.83
N PRO A 186 -0.38 4.18 5.46
CA PRO A 186 -1.00 3.25 6.41
C PRO A 186 0.02 2.32 7.07
N THR A 187 0.93 1.74 6.28
CA THR A 187 1.98 0.84 6.78
C THR A 187 2.91 1.53 7.78
N LYS A 188 3.38 2.76 7.47
CA LYS A 188 4.23 3.55 8.37
C LYS A 188 3.54 3.88 9.68
N ILE A 189 2.30 4.37 9.61
CA ILE A 189 1.54 4.74 10.80
C ILE A 189 1.26 3.53 11.68
N THR A 190 0.95 2.36 11.09
CA THR A 190 0.76 1.14 11.86
C THR A 190 2.03 0.65 12.54
N LEU A 191 3.20 0.84 11.92
CA LEU A 191 4.48 0.52 12.54
C LEU A 191 4.74 1.41 13.75
N ILE A 192 4.53 2.73 13.61
CA ILE A 192 4.63 3.69 14.72
C ILE A 192 3.64 3.34 15.83
N GLY A 193 2.39 3.04 15.48
CA GLY A 193 1.37 2.61 16.43
C GLY A 193 1.77 1.33 17.16
N ALA A 194 2.29 0.33 16.45
CA ALA A 194 2.75 -0.92 17.04
C ALA A 194 3.91 -0.70 18.03
N VAL A 195 4.87 0.19 17.71
CA VAL A 195 5.94 0.59 18.63
C VAL A 195 5.37 1.27 19.88
N LEU A 196 4.49 2.26 19.71
CA LEU A 196 3.89 2.98 20.85
C LEU A 196 3.09 2.05 21.76
N PHE A 197 2.23 1.21 21.20
CA PHE A 197 1.45 0.25 21.98
C PHE A 197 2.32 -0.85 22.61
N ALA A 198 3.41 -1.27 21.96
CA ALA A 198 4.34 -2.23 22.55
C ALA A 198 5.09 -1.63 23.74
N LEU A 199 5.61 -0.40 23.62
CA LEU A 199 6.26 0.33 24.72
C LEU A 199 5.31 0.60 25.89
N GLN A 200 4.04 0.88 25.57
CA GLN A 200 2.99 1.03 26.56
C GLN A 200 2.70 -0.29 27.29
N GLN A 201 2.63 -1.41 26.57
CA GLN A 201 2.35 -2.72 27.13
C GLN A 201 3.50 -3.25 28.01
N THR A 202 4.73 -2.82 27.77
CA THR A 202 5.93 -3.14 28.58
C THR A 202 6.26 -2.08 29.63
N HIS A 203 5.36 -1.13 29.88
CA HIS A 203 5.51 -0.05 30.87
C HIS A 203 6.72 0.90 30.67
N TYR A 204 7.35 0.93 29.49
CA TYR A 204 8.35 1.94 29.16
C TYR A 204 7.74 3.31 28.87
N LEU A 205 6.48 3.34 28.42
CA LEU A 205 5.72 4.57 28.21
C LEU A 205 4.80 4.83 29.41
N PRO A 206 4.98 5.92 30.17
CA PRO A 206 4.14 6.23 31.34
C PRO A 206 2.84 6.92 30.92
N LEU A 207 2.05 6.27 30.07
CA LEU A 207 0.70 6.69 29.70
C LEU A 207 -0.29 5.59 30.08
N GLN A 208 -1.59 5.89 30.05
CA GLN A 208 -2.61 4.84 30.17
C GLN A 208 -2.97 4.31 28.78
N LYS A 209 -3.28 3.02 28.69
CA LYS A 209 -3.65 2.34 27.42
C LYS A 209 -4.82 3.03 26.72
N HIS A 210 -5.87 3.41 27.46
CA HIS A 210 -7.06 4.06 26.92
C HIS A 210 -6.76 5.45 26.35
N HIS A 211 -5.96 6.26 27.05
CA HIS A 211 -5.52 7.56 26.55
C HIS A 211 -4.64 7.44 25.29
N LEU A 212 -3.69 6.49 25.27
CA LEU A 212 -2.85 6.27 24.09
C LEU A 212 -3.70 5.82 22.89
N MET A 213 -4.70 4.97 23.13
CA MET A 213 -5.65 4.51 22.11
C MET A 213 -6.44 5.68 21.51
N LEU A 214 -6.93 6.60 22.35
CA LEU A 214 -7.64 7.80 21.93
C LEU A 214 -6.74 8.73 21.11
N ILE A 215 -5.57 9.08 21.63
CA ILE A 215 -4.62 9.99 20.97
C ILE A 215 -4.20 9.43 19.60
N TYR A 216 -3.82 8.16 19.55
CA TYR A 216 -3.42 7.50 18.32
C TYR A 216 -4.58 7.46 17.30
N THR A 217 -5.80 7.13 17.74
CA THR A 217 -6.98 7.07 16.85
C THR A 217 -7.36 8.45 16.29
N ILE A 218 -7.37 9.49 17.13
CA ILE A 218 -7.61 10.85 16.66
C ILE A 218 -6.54 11.23 15.63
N PHE A 219 -5.28 10.95 15.93
CA PHE A 219 -4.17 11.24 15.02
C PHE A 219 -4.34 10.54 13.66
N THR A 220 -4.65 9.24 13.63
CA THR A 220 -4.82 8.51 12.37
C THR A 220 -6.03 8.98 11.57
N VAL A 221 -7.18 9.19 12.23
CA VAL A 221 -8.41 9.67 11.59
C VAL A 221 -8.22 11.07 11.01
N VAL A 222 -7.64 12.01 11.77
CA VAL A 222 -7.41 13.39 11.30
C VAL A 222 -6.45 13.41 10.11
N ASN A 223 -5.34 12.68 10.19
CA ASN A 223 -4.38 12.64 9.09
C ASN A 223 -4.97 11.95 7.85
N LYS A 224 -5.71 10.84 8.01
CA LYS A 224 -6.39 10.19 6.90
C LYS A 224 -7.39 11.13 6.23
N SER A 225 -8.16 11.86 7.04
CA SER A 225 -9.14 12.84 6.56
C SER A 225 -8.47 13.98 5.80
N ARG A 226 -7.38 14.54 6.36
CA ARG A 226 -6.56 15.56 5.70
C ARG A 226 -6.03 15.08 4.36
N MET A 227 -5.48 13.86 4.29
CA MET A 227 -4.95 13.31 3.03
C MET A 227 -6.05 13.16 1.98
N MET A 228 -7.26 12.76 2.36
CA MET A 228 -8.39 12.64 1.44
C MET A 228 -8.90 14.01 0.97
N LEU A 229 -8.95 15.01 1.83
CA LEU A 229 -9.44 16.35 1.50
C LEU A 229 -8.43 17.18 0.68
N THR A 230 -7.13 17.00 0.94
CA THR A 230 -6.07 17.78 0.26
C THR A 230 -5.50 17.09 -0.97
N GLY A 231 -5.80 15.80 -1.19
CA GLY A 231 -5.19 14.98 -2.24
C GLY A 231 -3.67 14.76 -2.07
N SER A 232 -3.08 15.26 -0.98
CA SER A 232 -1.65 15.15 -0.71
C SER A 232 -1.32 13.80 -0.08
N SER A 233 -0.38 13.08 -0.69
CA SER A 233 0.20 11.85 -0.13
C SER A 233 1.36 12.10 0.83
N THR A 234 1.65 13.37 1.16
CA THR A 234 2.80 13.72 2.00
C THR A 234 2.56 13.26 3.43
N SER A 235 3.44 12.38 3.92
CA SER A 235 3.42 11.90 5.31
C SER A 235 3.58 13.08 6.28
N PRO A 236 2.81 13.16 7.38
CA PRO A 236 3.03 14.16 8.42
C PRO A 236 4.43 14.04 9.05
N PHE A 237 5.06 12.87 8.91
CA PHE A 237 6.40 12.58 9.42
C PHE A 237 7.53 12.80 8.40
N ALA A 238 7.24 13.26 7.18
CA ALA A 238 8.25 13.36 6.11
C ALA A 238 9.48 14.19 6.52
N GLY A 239 9.29 15.28 7.26
CA GLY A 239 10.40 16.10 7.76
C GLY A 239 11.27 15.37 8.78
N ILE A 240 10.64 14.64 9.71
CA ILE A 240 11.32 13.85 10.74
C ILE A 240 12.06 12.67 10.10
N GLU A 241 11.40 11.94 9.18
CA GLU A 241 12.01 10.85 8.43
C GLU A 241 13.25 11.31 7.67
N SER A 242 13.19 12.47 6.99
CA SER A 242 14.35 13.01 6.30
C SER A 242 15.46 13.42 7.25
N ALA A 243 15.14 13.95 8.44
CA ALA A 243 16.14 14.31 9.44
C ALA A 243 16.83 13.05 9.99
N ILE A 244 16.07 12.04 10.40
CA ILE A 244 16.59 10.75 10.88
C ILE A 244 17.46 10.08 9.81
N TYR A 245 16.99 10.07 8.55
CA TYR A 245 17.76 9.52 7.44
C TYR A 245 19.10 10.23 7.26
N LYS A 246 19.09 11.57 7.30
CA LYS A 246 20.31 12.37 7.21
C LYS A 246 21.26 12.13 8.37
N THR A 247 20.74 12.04 9.59
CA THR A 247 21.54 11.88 10.80
C THR A 247 22.11 10.48 10.96
N LEU A 248 21.33 9.42 10.72
CA LEU A 248 21.73 8.04 11.00
C LEU A 248 22.36 7.33 9.79
N PHE A 249 21.90 7.62 8.58
CA PHE A 249 22.27 6.86 7.39
C PHE A 249 23.08 7.66 6.37
N THR A 250 23.10 8.99 6.49
CA THR A 250 23.92 9.87 5.63
C THR A 250 25.22 10.32 6.32
N GLY A 251 25.45 9.89 7.57
CA GLY A 251 26.73 10.03 8.25
C GLY A 251 27.79 9.11 7.64
N HIS A 252 28.81 9.70 7.00
CA HIS A 252 30.02 9.08 6.43
C HIS A 252 29.85 7.63 5.92
N SER A 253 28.92 7.41 5.00
CA SER A 253 28.83 6.12 4.32
C SER A 253 29.84 6.08 3.17
N PRO A 254 30.85 5.18 3.18
CA PRO A 254 31.73 4.94 2.03
C PRO A 254 30.95 4.43 0.80
N TYR A 255 29.68 4.04 0.98
CA TYR A 255 28.77 3.65 -0.11
C TYR A 255 28.25 4.84 -0.92
N ALA A 256 28.16 6.04 -0.33
CA ALA A 256 27.79 7.26 -1.05
C ALA A 256 28.89 7.68 -2.05
N ALA A 257 30.16 7.38 -1.74
CA ALA A 257 31.26 7.56 -2.66
C ALA A 257 31.13 6.63 -3.88
N LEU A 258 30.76 5.35 -3.67
CA LEU A 258 30.57 4.38 -4.75
C LEU A 258 29.45 4.76 -5.72
N ILE A 259 28.30 5.22 -5.22
CA ILE A 259 27.20 5.68 -6.10
C ILE A 259 27.55 6.97 -6.83
N SER A 260 28.34 7.86 -6.21
CA SER A 260 28.81 9.09 -6.86
C SER A 260 29.86 8.82 -7.96
N GLU A 261 30.70 7.79 -7.77
CA GLU A 261 31.66 7.35 -8.77
C GLU A 261 30.99 6.61 -9.93
N GLU A 262 29.99 5.77 -9.67
CA GLU A 262 29.23 5.08 -10.72
C GLU A 262 28.44 6.06 -11.60
N LYS A 263 27.82 7.09 -10.99
CA LYS A 263 27.17 8.18 -11.74
C LYS A 263 28.15 9.01 -12.55
N LYS A 264 29.37 9.26 -12.05
CA LYS A 264 30.45 9.93 -12.79
C LYS A 264 31.02 9.06 -13.91
N ALA A 265 31.13 7.75 -13.71
CA ALA A 265 31.60 6.80 -14.72
C ALA A 265 30.58 6.64 -15.86
N CYS A 266 29.28 6.62 -15.56
CA CYS A 266 28.23 6.60 -16.57
C CYS A 266 28.19 7.90 -17.40
N ILE A 267 28.47 9.06 -16.80
CA ILE A 267 28.53 10.35 -17.51
C ILE A 267 29.80 10.46 -18.37
N LYS A 268 30.94 9.88 -17.95
CA LYS A 268 32.17 9.88 -18.75
C LYS A 268 32.14 8.89 -19.92
N ASN A 269 31.47 7.74 -19.77
CA ASN A 269 31.42 6.71 -20.82
C ASN A 269 30.46 7.05 -21.97
N GLY A 270 29.64 8.11 -21.85
CA GLY A 270 28.81 8.63 -22.95
C GLY A 270 29.50 9.65 -23.87
N ALA A 271 30.74 10.06 -23.56
CA ALA A 271 31.40 11.18 -24.24
C ALA A 271 32.71 10.80 -24.97
N THR A 272 32.96 9.52 -25.23
CA THR A 272 34.16 9.10 -25.96
C THR A 272 33.83 7.99 -26.94
N ASN A 273 33.52 8.38 -28.19
CA ASN A 273 33.90 7.66 -29.40
C ASN A 273 33.57 8.53 -30.63
N GLY A 274 34.60 9.05 -31.29
CA GLY A 274 34.49 9.78 -32.55
C GLY A 274 35.64 10.74 -32.82
N THR A 275 36.87 10.23 -32.93
CA THR A 275 38.02 10.99 -33.46
C THR A 275 38.02 10.91 -34.98
N THR A 276 38.11 12.05 -35.68
CA THR A 276 39.12 12.26 -36.76
C THR A 276 39.19 13.73 -37.22
N SER A 277 40.43 14.27 -37.15
CA SER A 277 41.15 15.21 -38.05
C SER A 277 40.41 16.46 -38.59
N THR A 278 40.95 17.69 -38.64
CA THR A 278 42.31 18.14 -38.98
C THR A 278 42.44 19.65 -38.68
N ALA A 279 43.65 20.09 -38.34
CA ALA A 279 44.32 21.40 -38.40
C ALA A 279 43.60 22.75 -38.70
N THR A 280 44.27 23.79 -38.16
CA THR A 280 44.46 25.20 -38.62
C THR A 280 43.56 26.36 -38.14
N THR A 281 44.18 27.20 -37.28
CA THR A 281 44.23 28.69 -37.24
C THR A 281 42.96 29.56 -37.21
N GLY A 282 42.85 30.36 -36.14
CA GLY A 282 42.75 31.84 -36.24
C GLY A 282 41.37 32.51 -36.10
N GLY A 283 41.23 33.36 -35.08
CA GLY A 283 40.62 34.70 -35.24
C GLY A 283 39.12 34.92 -34.94
N ASN A 284 38.86 35.66 -33.86
CA ASN A 284 37.93 36.80 -33.72
C ASN A 284 36.40 36.69 -33.99
N ARG A 285 35.66 37.16 -32.96
CA ARG A 285 34.56 38.15 -32.96
C ARG A 285 33.15 37.82 -33.54
N VAL A 286 32.17 38.12 -32.66
CA VAL A 286 30.93 38.91 -32.86
C VAL A 286 29.66 38.24 -33.39
N ALA A 287 28.58 38.54 -32.63
CA ALA A 287 27.13 38.58 -32.87
C ALA A 287 26.54 38.24 -34.26
N GLY A 288 25.37 37.60 -34.23
CA GLY A 288 24.47 37.49 -35.38
C GLY A 288 23.12 36.89 -35.02
N LYS A 289 22.07 37.40 -35.65
CA LYS A 289 20.64 37.36 -35.31
C LYS A 289 19.87 36.58 -36.39
N ASN A 290 18.60 36.23 -36.08
CA ASN A 290 17.48 35.88 -36.97
C ASN A 290 17.40 34.42 -37.49
N THR A 291 16.36 33.63 -37.22
CA THR A 291 14.93 33.61 -37.68
C THR A 291 14.73 32.97 -39.06
N LEU A 292 13.85 31.96 -39.07
CA LEU A 292 12.71 31.72 -40.00
C LEU A 292 12.72 30.39 -40.79
N VAL A 293 11.49 29.83 -40.89
CA VAL A 293 10.85 29.08 -42.00
C VAL A 293 10.59 27.58 -41.78
N SER A 294 9.30 27.24 -41.61
CA SER A 294 8.65 25.96 -41.98
C SER A 294 8.29 25.95 -43.47
N PRO A 295 8.08 24.79 -44.13
CA PRO A 295 6.72 24.23 -44.31
C PRO A 295 6.68 22.67 -44.30
N VAL A 296 5.65 21.98 -43.79
CA VAL A 296 4.32 21.58 -44.34
C VAL A 296 4.33 20.53 -45.49
N ASN A 297 3.36 19.60 -45.39
CA ASN A 297 2.88 18.50 -46.27
C ASN A 297 3.45 17.10 -45.96
N GLY A 298 2.67 16.01 -45.90
CA GLY A 298 1.25 15.77 -46.17
C GLY A 298 1.02 14.29 -46.57
N GLN A 299 -0.19 13.76 -46.31
CA GLN A 299 -0.79 12.47 -46.75
C GLN A 299 -0.30 11.15 -46.10
N SER A 300 -1.15 10.40 -45.36
CA SER A 300 -2.25 9.48 -45.80
C SER A 300 -1.72 8.35 -46.69
N GLY A 301 -1.85 7.04 -46.45
CA GLY A 301 -2.67 6.18 -45.57
C GLY A 301 -2.91 4.86 -46.34
N LEU A 302 -3.07 3.68 -45.72
CA LEU A 302 -3.89 2.56 -46.25
C LEU A 302 -3.97 1.34 -45.31
N LEU A 303 -5.09 0.61 -45.48
CA LEU A 303 -5.65 -0.50 -44.73
C LEU A 303 -5.36 -1.90 -45.37
N LYS A 304 -5.17 -2.91 -44.50
CA LYS A 304 -5.76 -4.28 -44.42
C LYS A 304 -5.82 -5.29 -45.60
N ALA A 305 -5.82 -6.57 -45.18
CA ALA A 305 -6.17 -7.88 -45.83
C ALA A 305 -4.96 -8.73 -46.29
N LYS A 306 -4.90 -10.07 -46.21
CA LYS A 306 -5.93 -11.14 -46.21
C LYS A 306 -5.34 -12.51 -45.76
N GLU A 307 -6.23 -13.41 -45.34
CA GLU A 307 -6.09 -14.83 -44.95
C GLU A 307 -5.67 -15.84 -46.07
N GLU A 308 -5.04 -16.95 -45.61
CA GLU A 308 -5.27 -18.39 -45.91
C GLU A 308 -4.81 -19.07 -47.24
N SER A 309 -4.00 -20.14 -47.08
CA SER A 309 -3.98 -21.41 -47.86
C SER A 309 -3.07 -22.43 -47.12
N GLU A 310 -3.57 -23.44 -46.41
CA GLU A 310 -4.02 -24.79 -46.84
C GLU A 310 -2.91 -25.83 -47.05
N ASN A 311 -3.23 -27.05 -46.57
CA ASN A 311 -2.44 -28.27 -46.40
C ASN A 311 -1.86 -28.91 -47.66
N ALA A 312 -0.77 -29.67 -47.49
CA ALA A 312 -0.56 -31.01 -48.06
C ALA A 312 0.51 -31.75 -47.21
N GLU A 313 0.09 -32.69 -46.37
CA GLU A 313 0.18 -34.16 -46.58
C GLU A 313 1.58 -34.76 -46.28
N THR A 314 1.75 -35.40 -45.10
CA THR A 314 1.72 -36.87 -44.85
C THR A 314 2.93 -37.61 -45.48
N THR A 315 3.67 -38.51 -44.84
CA THR A 315 3.23 -39.63 -43.99
C THR A 315 4.44 -40.35 -43.34
N ASN A 316 4.27 -40.76 -42.08
CA ASN A 316 4.70 -42.01 -41.41
C ASN A 316 6.02 -42.75 -41.78
N CYS A 317 6.79 -43.13 -40.75
CA CYS A 317 6.79 -44.54 -40.27
C CYS A 317 7.51 -44.77 -38.91
N LYS A 318 6.72 -45.17 -37.91
CA LYS A 318 6.87 -46.29 -36.94
C LYS A 318 8.20 -46.62 -36.22
N LYS A 319 8.07 -46.58 -34.87
CA LYS A 319 8.32 -47.62 -33.84
C LYS A 319 9.67 -48.35 -33.80
N SER A 320 10.30 -48.38 -32.62
CA SER A 320 10.21 -49.51 -31.66
C SER A 320 11.21 -49.38 -30.50
N LYS A 321 10.71 -49.72 -29.29
CA LYS A 321 11.38 -49.98 -28.00
C LYS A 321 11.96 -48.80 -27.24
#